data_AF-A0A0J9EYI1-F1
#
_entry.id   AF-A0A0J9EYI1-F1
#
_cell.length_a   1.000
_cell.length_b   1.000
_cell.length_c   1.000
_cell.angle_alpha   90.00
_cell.angle_beta   90.00
_cell.angle_gamma   90.00
#
_symmetry.space_group_name_H-M   'P 1'
#
loop_
_entity.id
_entity.type
_entity.pdbx_description
1 polymer ?
#
loop_
_entity_poly.entity_id
_entity_poly.type
_entity_poly.pdbx_seq_one_letter_code
_entity_poly.pdbx_strand_id
1 'polypeptide(L)'
;MASLSISLANTHSPLKPIDSIPFSNPNLKPPIPVNSGGNNLIGNATGVNGLTNGQNGDIVGVAPDALFIDTLADNGGLTPTIALSTGSSPAINAGDAEFSGVFTVPGAFDQRGDGFPRIVNNVIDIGAFEFQG
;
A
#
# COMPACT_ATOMS: atom_id res chain seq x y z
N MET A 1 12.58 53.19 -8.87
CA MET A 1 12.26 52.01 -9.70
C MET A 1 12.48 50.78 -8.84
N ALA A 2 11.40 50.03 -8.59
CA ALA A 2 11.37 48.93 -7.65
C ALA A 2 12.20 47.75 -8.17
N SER A 3 13.05 47.18 -7.32
CA SER A 3 13.72 45.90 -7.58
C SER A 3 12.76 44.79 -7.19
N LEU A 4 12.28 44.05 -8.19
CA LEU A 4 11.42 42.88 -8.02
C LEU A 4 12.31 41.64 -7.95
N SER A 5 12.65 41.19 -6.75
CA SER A 5 13.36 39.92 -6.54
C SER A 5 12.35 38.78 -6.42
N ILE A 6 12.05 38.09 -7.53
CA ILE A 6 11.33 36.80 -7.49
C ILE A 6 12.35 35.72 -7.13
N SER A 7 12.31 35.26 -5.88
CA SER A 7 13.01 34.06 -5.43
C SER A 7 12.12 32.85 -5.74
N LEU A 8 12.39 32.16 -6.85
CA LEU A 8 11.85 30.82 -7.11
C LEU A 8 12.79 29.79 -6.49
N ALA A 9 12.78 29.69 -5.17
CA ALA A 9 13.32 28.53 -4.49
C ALA A 9 12.19 27.51 -4.39
N ASN A 10 12.15 26.55 -5.33
CA ASN A 10 11.28 25.39 -5.22
C ASN A 10 11.91 24.44 -4.17
N THR A 11 11.84 24.81 -2.89
CA THR A 11 12.29 23.98 -1.78
C THR A 11 11.20 22.96 -1.47
N HIS A 12 10.97 21.99 -2.35
CA HIS A 12 10.40 20.75 -1.86
C HIS A 12 11.56 19.97 -1.27
N SER A 13 11.75 20.12 0.04
CA SER A 13 12.66 19.26 0.79
C SER A 13 12.31 17.80 0.45
N PRO A 14 13.30 16.93 0.17
CA PRO A 14 13.02 15.52 0.00
C PRO A 14 12.30 15.05 1.26
N LEU A 15 11.10 14.49 1.10
CA LEU A 15 10.37 13.88 2.20
C LEU A 15 11.31 12.84 2.82
N LYS A 16 11.72 13.06 4.08
CA LYS A 16 12.45 12.04 4.82
C LYS A 16 11.54 10.82 4.95
N PRO A 17 12.08 9.60 4.85
CA PRO A 17 11.36 8.41 5.28
C PRO A 17 10.78 8.65 6.68
N ILE A 18 9.49 8.42 6.83
CA ILE A 18 8.70 8.66 8.05
C ILE A 18 9.23 7.91 9.30
N ASP A 19 10.17 7.00 9.11
CA ASP A 19 10.77 6.15 10.16
C ASP A 19 11.86 6.85 11.00
N SER A 20 12.10 8.15 10.80
CA SER A 20 13.21 8.87 11.46
C SER A 20 12.85 10.21 12.10
N ILE A 21 11.56 10.53 12.26
CA ILE A 21 11.15 11.73 12.99
C ILE A 21 11.07 11.42 14.50
N PRO A 22 12.01 11.90 15.35
CA PRO A 22 11.75 11.93 16.78
C PRO A 22 10.49 12.78 17.02
N PHE A 23 9.57 12.30 17.85
CA PHE A 23 8.23 12.85 18.12
C PHE A 23 8.22 14.23 18.82
N SER A 24 9.10 15.17 18.42
CA SER A 24 9.20 16.51 18.99
C SER A 24 8.64 17.62 18.09
N ASN A 25 7.99 17.28 16.97
CA ASN A 25 7.17 18.24 16.21
C ASN A 25 5.74 18.27 16.80
N PRO A 26 5.27 19.39 17.39
CA PRO A 26 4.09 19.44 18.26
C PRO A 26 2.72 19.23 17.59
N ASN A 27 2.65 19.02 16.27
CA ASN A 27 1.38 19.15 15.56
C ASN A 27 0.59 17.86 15.36
N LEU A 28 1.09 16.69 15.77
CA LEU A 28 0.31 15.45 15.82
C LEU A 28 0.65 14.70 17.11
N LYS A 29 -0.17 14.91 18.15
CA LYS A 29 -0.09 14.12 19.38
C LYS A 29 -0.69 12.73 19.10
N PRO A 30 0.00 11.62 19.43
CA PRO A 30 -0.56 10.30 19.31
C PRO A 30 -1.87 10.13 20.11
N PRO A 31 -2.82 9.34 19.60
CA PRO A 31 -2.70 8.58 18.35
C PRO A 31 -2.95 9.45 17.10
N ILE A 32 -2.21 9.18 16.02
CA ILE A 32 -2.38 9.83 14.72
C ILE A 32 -3.73 9.37 14.15
N PRO A 33 -4.70 10.28 13.89
CA PRO A 33 -5.96 9.89 13.28
C PRO A 33 -5.75 9.57 11.79
N VAL A 34 -6.21 8.41 11.37
CA VAL A 34 -6.26 7.94 9.98
C VAL A 34 -7.70 7.54 9.67
N ASN A 35 -8.23 8.01 8.54
CA ASN A 35 -9.49 7.48 8.02
C ASN A 35 -9.14 6.33 7.08
N SER A 36 -9.34 5.09 7.52
CA SER A 36 -9.13 3.93 6.67
C SER A 36 -10.07 3.97 5.46
N GLY A 37 -9.51 3.87 4.26
CA GLY A 37 -10.27 3.57 3.04
C GLY A 37 -10.67 2.10 2.94
N GLY A 38 -10.10 1.25 3.81
CA GLY A 38 -10.29 -0.19 3.84
C GLY A 38 -9.13 -0.97 3.21
N ASN A 39 -9.14 -2.28 3.45
CA ASN A 39 -8.25 -3.25 2.80
C ASN A 39 -6.75 -2.92 2.92
N ASN A 40 -6.33 -2.40 4.07
CA ASN A 40 -4.91 -2.10 4.35
C ASN A 40 -4.23 -3.30 5.01
N LEU A 41 -3.03 -3.68 4.54
CA LEU A 41 -2.18 -4.69 5.17
C LEU A 41 -1.00 -4.03 5.89
N ILE A 42 -1.07 -3.92 7.21
CA ILE A 42 -0.15 -3.12 8.04
C ILE A 42 0.46 -3.96 9.15
N GLY A 43 1.79 -4.05 9.20
CA GLY A 43 2.46 -4.84 10.23
C GLY A 43 2.32 -4.28 11.64
N ASN A 44 2.49 -2.96 11.82
CA ASN A 44 2.38 -2.30 13.12
C ASN A 44 1.60 -0.98 13.00
N ALA A 45 0.46 -0.88 13.69
CA ALA A 45 -0.34 0.34 13.76
C ALA A 45 -0.31 1.00 15.16
N THR A 46 0.71 0.71 15.97
CA THR A 46 0.86 1.32 17.30
C THR A 46 0.91 2.84 17.18
N GLY A 47 0.06 3.54 17.94
CA GLY A 47 -0.02 4.99 17.89
C GLY A 47 -0.82 5.54 16.70
N VAL A 48 -1.50 4.69 15.93
CA VAL A 48 -2.46 5.08 14.90
C VAL A 48 -3.88 4.78 15.39
N ASN A 49 -4.80 5.73 15.20
CA ASN A 49 -6.22 5.54 15.43
C ASN A 49 -6.94 5.51 14.08
N GLY A 50 -7.80 4.51 13.87
CA GLY A 50 -8.58 4.33 12.65
C GLY A 50 -8.03 3.30 11.66
N LEU A 51 -6.92 2.62 12.00
CA LEU A 51 -6.54 1.33 11.41
C LEU A 51 -6.76 0.27 12.48
N THR A 52 -7.65 -0.69 12.25
CA THR A 52 -7.96 -1.73 13.24
C THR A 52 -8.14 -3.06 12.55
N ASN A 53 -7.46 -4.09 13.06
CA ASN A 53 -7.52 -5.44 12.49
C ASN A 53 -8.97 -5.94 12.42
N GLY A 54 -9.38 -6.42 11.24
CA GLY A 54 -10.71 -6.95 10.96
C GLY A 54 -11.80 -5.89 10.75
N GLN A 55 -11.47 -4.60 10.75
CA GLN A 55 -12.43 -3.54 10.43
C GLN A 55 -12.19 -3.01 9.02
N ASN A 56 -13.27 -2.82 8.25
CA ASN A 56 -13.21 -2.31 6.87
C ASN A 56 -12.25 -3.09 5.95
N GLY A 57 -12.06 -4.39 6.17
CA GLY A 57 -11.09 -5.20 5.43
C GLY A 57 -9.62 -4.97 5.82
N ASP A 58 -9.34 -4.11 6.80
CA ASP A 58 -7.97 -3.89 7.28
C ASP A 58 -7.42 -5.13 7.98
N ILE A 59 -6.18 -5.48 7.65
CA ILE A 59 -5.40 -6.54 8.26
C ILE A 59 -4.21 -5.89 8.95
N VAL A 60 -4.25 -5.86 10.28
CA VAL A 60 -3.28 -5.12 11.10
C VAL A 60 -2.61 -6.07 12.09
N GLY A 61 -1.31 -5.91 12.32
CA GLY A 61 -0.55 -6.74 13.25
C GLY A 61 0.13 -7.94 12.59
N VAL A 62 0.32 -7.92 11.27
CA VAL A 62 0.97 -9.01 10.53
C VAL A 62 2.49 -8.89 10.65
N ALA A 63 3.12 -9.89 11.27
CA ALA A 63 4.57 -9.98 11.33
C ALA A 63 5.17 -10.24 9.93
N PRO A 64 6.39 -9.79 9.63
CA PRO A 64 7.00 -9.97 8.30
C PRO A 64 7.08 -11.43 7.82
N ASP A 65 7.32 -12.37 8.74
CA ASP A 65 7.37 -13.82 8.46
C ASP A 65 5.97 -14.45 8.25
N ALA A 66 4.93 -13.80 8.75
CA ALA A 66 3.52 -14.16 8.53
C ALA A 66 2.92 -13.51 7.28
N LEU A 67 3.72 -12.76 6.49
CA LEU A 67 3.27 -12.19 5.24
C LEU A 67 3.22 -13.22 4.11
N PHE A 68 4.01 -14.29 4.23
CA PHE A 68 4.13 -15.38 3.24
C PHE A 68 4.30 -14.85 1.81
N ILE A 69 5.41 -14.14 1.61
CA ILE A 69 5.81 -13.60 0.31
C ILE A 69 7.19 -14.11 -0.06
N ASP A 70 7.42 -14.24 -1.36
CA ASP A 70 8.72 -14.61 -1.90
C ASP A 70 9.62 -13.37 -2.03
N THR A 71 10.88 -13.59 -2.43
CA THR A 71 11.78 -12.48 -2.78
C THR A 71 11.41 -11.89 -4.13
N LEU A 72 11.85 -10.65 -4.39
CA LEU A 72 11.74 -10.03 -5.71
C LEU A 72 12.39 -10.93 -6.78
N ALA A 73 11.59 -11.40 -7.73
CA ALA A 73 12.02 -12.37 -8.74
C ALA A 73 11.32 -12.12 -10.09
N ASP A 74 11.84 -12.77 -11.13
CA ASP A 74 11.15 -12.86 -12.41
C ASP A 74 9.97 -13.82 -12.29
N ASN A 75 8.76 -13.26 -12.25
CA ASN A 75 7.51 -14.00 -12.22
C ASN A 75 6.74 -13.89 -13.56
N GLY A 76 7.45 -13.67 -14.66
CA GLY A 76 6.92 -13.74 -16.03
C GLY A 76 6.43 -12.42 -16.64
N GLY A 77 6.67 -11.28 -16.01
CA GLY A 77 6.19 -9.96 -16.45
C GLY A 77 7.28 -8.99 -16.92
N LEU A 78 6.87 -7.76 -17.27
CA LEU A 78 7.80 -6.70 -17.71
C LEU A 78 8.76 -6.21 -16.61
N THR A 79 8.38 -6.40 -15.34
CA THR A 79 9.20 -6.07 -14.17
C THR A 79 9.18 -7.22 -13.16
N PRO A 80 10.28 -7.46 -12.43
CA PRO A 80 10.28 -8.37 -11.29
C PRO A 80 9.19 -8.00 -10.27
N THR A 81 8.59 -9.00 -9.64
CA THR A 81 7.55 -8.82 -8.61
C THR A 81 7.86 -9.67 -7.38
N ILE A 82 7.19 -9.38 -6.27
CA ILE A 82 7.18 -10.21 -5.07
C ILE A 82 5.92 -11.06 -5.15
N ALA A 83 6.09 -12.38 -5.32
CA ALA A 83 4.96 -13.30 -5.40
C ALA A 83 4.39 -13.58 -3.99
N LEU A 84 3.08 -13.86 -3.93
CA LEU A 84 2.43 -14.35 -2.72
C LEU A 84 2.63 -15.87 -2.62
N SER A 85 3.29 -16.33 -1.55
CA SER A 85 3.68 -17.72 -1.41
C SER A 85 2.44 -18.60 -1.21
N THR A 86 2.18 -19.49 -2.18
CA THR A 86 1.31 -20.68 -2.10
C THR A 86 0.05 -20.54 -1.22
N GLY A 87 -0.82 -19.57 -1.52
CA GLY A 87 -2.17 -19.49 -0.94
C GLY A 87 -2.27 -19.10 0.53
N SER A 88 -1.17 -18.95 1.27
CA SER A 88 -1.21 -18.70 2.72
C SER A 88 -1.04 -17.23 3.09
N SER A 89 -0.71 -16.37 2.14
CA SER A 89 -0.52 -14.94 2.39
C SER A 89 -1.84 -14.28 2.81
N PRO A 90 -1.85 -13.45 3.86
CA PRO A 90 -3.02 -12.64 4.22
C PRO A 90 -3.36 -11.59 3.16
N ALA A 91 -2.50 -11.35 2.17
CA ALA A 91 -2.79 -10.47 1.06
C ALA A 91 -3.75 -11.09 0.02
N ILE A 92 -3.91 -12.41 0.01
CA ILE A 92 -4.71 -13.11 -1.00
C ILE A 92 -6.21 -12.89 -0.76
N ASN A 93 -6.93 -12.49 -1.80
CA ASN A 93 -8.36 -12.14 -1.77
C ASN A 93 -8.72 -11.14 -0.65
N ALA A 94 -7.80 -10.23 -0.31
CA ALA A 94 -7.96 -9.30 0.80
C ALA A 94 -8.13 -7.84 0.35
N GLY A 95 -8.03 -7.57 -0.95
CA GLY A 95 -8.28 -6.26 -1.56
C GLY A 95 -9.76 -6.01 -1.85
N ASP A 96 -10.03 -4.84 -2.43
CA ASP A 96 -11.35 -4.47 -2.92
C ASP A 96 -11.39 -4.59 -4.45
N ALA A 97 -12.33 -5.39 -4.96
CA ALA A 97 -12.58 -5.51 -6.40
C ALA A 97 -13.45 -4.35 -6.93
N GLU A 98 -14.19 -3.69 -6.05
CA GLU A 98 -15.09 -2.58 -6.37
C GLU A 98 -14.35 -1.25 -6.19
N PHE A 99 -13.68 -0.80 -7.26
CA PHE A 99 -12.99 0.49 -7.20
C PHE A 99 -13.99 1.65 -7.03
N SER A 100 -13.79 2.46 -5.99
CA SER A 100 -14.49 3.72 -5.78
C SER A 100 -13.59 4.91 -6.14
N GLY A 101 -14.07 5.85 -6.95
CA GLY A 101 -13.37 7.09 -7.29
C GLY A 101 -13.14 7.29 -8.79
N VAL A 102 -11.94 7.76 -9.18
CA VAL A 102 -11.62 8.12 -10.58
C VAL A 102 -11.38 6.89 -11.46
N PHE A 103 -11.04 5.75 -10.86
CA PHE A 103 -10.96 4.46 -11.54
C PHE A 103 -12.24 3.69 -11.24
N THR A 104 -12.93 3.22 -12.28
CA THR A 104 -14.20 2.49 -12.17
C THR A 104 -14.04 0.99 -12.36
N VAL A 105 -12.83 0.55 -12.72
CA VAL A 105 -12.44 -0.85 -12.79
C VAL A 105 -10.98 -0.97 -12.36
N PRO A 106 -10.61 -2.05 -11.65
CA PRO A 106 -9.22 -2.44 -11.56
C PRO A 106 -8.70 -2.64 -12.98
N GLY A 107 -7.49 -2.16 -13.28
CA GLY A 107 -6.85 -2.46 -14.55
C GLY A 107 -6.91 -3.96 -14.86
N ALA A 108 -6.94 -4.34 -16.13
CA ALA A 108 -7.16 -5.74 -16.52
C ALA A 108 -6.11 -6.71 -15.94
N PHE A 109 -4.90 -6.22 -15.67
CA PHE A 109 -3.75 -7.03 -15.29
C PHE A 109 -3.04 -6.49 -14.05
N ASP A 110 -2.36 -7.38 -13.32
CA ASP A 110 -1.41 -6.97 -12.28
C ASP A 110 -0.12 -6.40 -12.89
N GLN A 111 0.89 -6.10 -12.07
CA GLN A 111 2.12 -5.44 -12.54
C GLN A 111 2.88 -6.25 -13.60
N ARG A 112 2.64 -7.56 -13.71
CA ARG A 112 3.29 -8.41 -14.71
C ARG A 112 2.79 -8.13 -16.14
N GLY A 113 1.55 -7.64 -16.29
CA GLY A 113 0.96 -7.24 -17.56
C GLY A 113 0.12 -8.32 -18.24
N ASP A 114 0.00 -8.26 -19.57
CA ASP A 114 -0.87 -9.13 -20.36
C ASP A 114 -0.73 -10.61 -19.99
N GLY A 115 -1.86 -11.27 -19.72
CA GLY A 115 -1.90 -12.68 -19.30
C GLY A 115 -1.88 -12.90 -17.78
N PHE A 116 -1.75 -11.84 -16.99
CA PHE A 116 -1.80 -11.89 -15.52
C PHE A 116 -2.98 -11.06 -14.98
N PRO A 117 -4.19 -11.63 -14.90
CA PRO A 117 -5.39 -10.89 -14.48
C PRO A 117 -5.21 -10.23 -13.12
N ARG A 118 -5.78 -9.03 -12.95
CA ARG A 118 -5.78 -8.32 -11.67
C ARG A 118 -6.84 -8.81 -10.68
N ILE A 119 -7.82 -9.58 -11.15
CA ILE A 119 -8.89 -10.16 -10.33
C ILE A 119 -8.89 -11.66 -10.58
N VAL A 120 -8.76 -12.42 -9.51
CA VAL A 120 -9.00 -13.87 -9.46
C VAL A 120 -10.01 -14.15 -8.35
N ASN A 121 -10.89 -15.14 -8.52
CA ASN A 121 -11.94 -15.46 -7.53
C ASN A 121 -12.84 -14.25 -7.13
N ASN A 122 -13.05 -13.31 -8.06
CA ASN A 122 -13.84 -12.08 -7.86
C ASN A 122 -13.29 -11.10 -6.80
N VAL A 123 -12.06 -11.29 -6.34
CA VAL A 123 -11.40 -10.39 -5.39
C VAL A 123 -10.01 -10.04 -5.94
N ILE A 124 -9.42 -8.96 -5.43
CA ILE A 124 -8.06 -8.55 -5.76
C ILE A 124 -7.16 -8.87 -4.59
N ASP A 125 -5.91 -9.21 -4.86
CA ASP A 125 -4.88 -9.32 -3.82
C ASP A 125 -4.30 -7.95 -3.44
N ILE A 126 -3.97 -7.79 -2.16
CA ILE A 126 -3.28 -6.58 -1.70
C ILE A 126 -1.84 -6.60 -2.21
N GLY A 127 -1.55 -5.76 -3.21
CA GLY A 127 -0.19 -5.55 -3.71
C GLY A 127 -0.11 -5.40 -5.22
N ALA A 128 1.04 -5.78 -5.77
CA ALA A 128 1.36 -5.66 -7.19
C ALA A 128 1.28 -6.99 -7.97
N PHE A 129 1.07 -8.10 -7.26
CA PHE A 129 0.98 -9.46 -7.78
C PHE A 129 -0.36 -10.06 -7.37
N GLU A 130 -1.03 -10.70 -8.33
CA GLU A 130 -2.26 -11.45 -8.13
C GLU A 130 -1.97 -12.96 -8.15
N PHE A 131 -2.38 -13.67 -7.10
CA PHE A 131 -2.27 -15.11 -6.97
C PHE A 131 -3.28 -15.80 -7.90
N GLN A 132 -2.79 -16.69 -8.78
CA GLN A 132 -3.59 -17.32 -9.84
C GLN A 132 -4.00 -18.78 -9.53
N GLY A 133 -3.87 -19.22 -8.28
CA GLY A 133 -4.12 -20.61 -7.84
C GLY A 133 -5.50 -20.86 -7.26
#